data_AF-A0AAV3XX97-F1
#
_entry.id   AF-A0AAV3XX97-F1
#
_cell.length_a   1.000
_cell.length_b   1.000
_cell.length_c   1.000
_cell.angle_alpha   90.00
_cell.angle_beta   90.00
_cell.angle_gamma   90.00
#
_symmetry.space_group_name_H-M   'P 1'
#
loop_
_entity.id
_entity.type
_entity.pdbx_description
1 polymer ?
#
loop_
_entity_poly.entity_id
_entity_poly.type
_entity_poly.pdbx_seq_one_letter_code
_entity_poly.pdbx_strand_id
1 'polypeptide(L)' 'MLSGERKVQRKAVCAELLKRYEEDAETFMQQIVTGDESWVCRYNTADKRQPKQYTHKSLLSSKRYKVAASARKGGSTFS' A
#
# COMPACT_ATOMS: atom_id res chain seq x y z
N MET A 1 21.63 7.07 -6.81
CA MET A 1 22.77 7.19 -7.76
C MET A 1 22.82 5.94 -8.61
N LEU A 2 22.92 6.03 -9.95
CA LEU A 2 23.09 4.83 -10.80
C LEU A 2 24.49 4.23 -10.59
N SER A 3 24.59 2.89 -10.61
CA SER A 3 25.89 2.20 -10.61
C SER A 3 26.68 2.52 -11.89
N GLY A 4 28.01 2.36 -11.85
CA GLY A 4 28.87 2.57 -13.02
C GLY A 4 28.46 1.70 -14.21
N GLU A 5 28.20 0.42 -13.96
CA GLU A 5 27.72 -0.54 -14.96
C GLU A 5 26.39 -0.10 -15.59
N ARG A 6 25.40 0.30 -14.79
CA ARG A 6 24.11 0.80 -15.30
C ARG A 6 24.27 2.03 -16.19
N LYS A 7 25.25 2.89 -15.91
CA LYS A 7 25.56 4.05 -16.77
C LYS A 7 26.14 3.62 -18.10
N VAL A 8 27.08 2.67 -18.10
CA VAL A 8 27.71 2.13 -19.31
C VAL A 8 26.64 1.47 -20.18
N GLN A 9 25.82 0.60 -19.60
CA GLN A 9 24.75 -0.09 -20.32
C GLN A 9 23.76 0.89 -20.95
N ARG A 10 23.29 1.88 -20.18
CA ARG A 10 22.37 2.91 -20.71
C ARG A 10 23.00 3.69 -21.86
N LYS A 11 24.27 4.08 -21.75
CA LYS A 11 24.97 4.80 -22.82
C LYS A 11 25.08 3.97 -24.11
N ALA A 12 25.42 2.69 -23.97
CA ALA A 12 25.54 1.79 -25.12
C ALA A 12 24.21 1.64 -25.87
N VAL A 13 23.13 1.33 -25.14
CA VAL A 13 21.79 1.17 -25.72
C VAL A 13 21.30 2.48 -26.35
N CYS A 14 21.48 3.63 -25.68
CA CYS A 14 21.08 4.92 -26.25
C CYS A 14 21.83 5.26 -27.54
N ALA A 15 23.13 4.95 -27.63
CA ALA A 15 23.90 5.21 -28.85
C ALA A 15 23.42 4.35 -30.04
N GLU A 16 23.08 3.09 -29.79
CA GLU A 16 22.54 2.19 -30.82
C GLU A 16 21.16 2.64 -31.30
N LEU A 17 20.25 2.97 -30.37
CA LEU A 17 18.91 3.46 -30.71
C LEU A 17 18.97 4.80 -31.43
N LEU A 18 19.90 5.68 -31.06
CA LEU A 18 20.11 6.95 -31.75
C LEU A 18 20.57 6.74 -33.19
N LYS A 19 21.55 5.85 -33.41
CA LYS A 19 22.01 5.51 -34.77
C LYS A 19 20.84 5.00 -35.63
N ARG A 20 20.02 4.09 -35.07
CA ARG A 20 18.85 3.55 -35.78
C ARG A 20 17.80 4.64 -36.10
N TYR A 21 17.62 5.57 -35.17
CA TYR A 21 16.76 6.73 -35.39
C TYR A 21 17.31 7.66 -36.49
N GLU A 22 18.62 7.89 -36.55
CA GLU A 22 19.26 8.69 -37.61
C GLU A 22 19.14 8.05 -39.00
N GLU A 23 19.07 6.71 -39.07
CA GLU A 23 18.91 5.96 -40.31
C GLU A 23 17.47 5.98 -40.86
N ASP A 24 16.46 5.88 -40.01
CA ASP A 24 15.04 5.78 -40.42
C ASP A 24 14.07 6.27 -39.34
N ALA A 25 14.16 7.57 -39.02
CA ALA A 25 13.50 8.20 -37.87
C ALA A 25 11.98 7.93 -37.79
N GLU A 26 11.24 8.25 -38.85
CA GLU A 26 9.78 8.19 -38.86
C GLU A 26 9.27 6.75 -38.76
N THR A 27 9.80 5.85 -39.58
CA THR A 27 9.39 4.44 -39.57
C THR A 27 9.75 3.77 -38.24
N PHE A 28 10.94 4.04 -37.72
CA PHE A 28 11.39 3.49 -36.45
C PHE A 28 10.49 3.91 -35.30
N MET A 29 10.16 5.21 -35.19
CA MET A 29 9.33 5.72 -34.09
C MET A 29 7.88 5.26 -34.19
N GLN A 30 7.31 5.20 -35.39
CA GLN A 30 5.92 4.77 -35.60
C GLN A 30 5.68 3.30 -35.25
N GLN A 31 6.73 2.48 -35.24
CA GLN A 31 6.66 1.07 -34.91
C GLN A 31 6.81 0.78 -33.41
N ILE A 32 7.13 1.78 -32.58
CA ILE A 32 7.30 1.60 -31.13
C ILE A 32 5.93 1.59 -30.45
N VAL A 33 5.55 0.43 -29.91
CA VAL A 33 4.45 0.30 -28.95
C VAL A 33 5.03 0.31 -27.54
N THR A 34 4.56 1.21 -26.68
CA THR A 34 5.08 1.38 -25.31
C THR A 34 3.95 1.36 -24.28
N GLY A 35 4.26 0.91 -23.07
CA GLY A 35 3.36 0.86 -21.93
C GLY A 35 4.15 0.57 -20.66
N ASP A 36 3.66 1.07 -19.52
CA ASP A 36 4.23 0.84 -18.19
C ASP A 36 3.11 0.91 -17.14
N GLU A 37 3.23 0.16 -16.06
CA GLU A 37 2.23 0.19 -14.99
C GLU A 37 2.40 1.43 -14.10
N SER A 38 1.27 2.04 -13.71
CA SER A 38 1.26 3.15 -12.76
C SER A 38 0.18 2.92 -11.70
N TRP A 39 0.52 3.21 -10.45
CA TRP A 39 -0.43 3.14 -9.35
C TRP A 39 -1.36 4.36 -9.36
N VAL A 40 -2.66 4.13 -9.48
CA VAL A 40 -3.67 5.18 -9.33
C VAL A 40 -4.17 5.21 -7.90
N CYS A 41 -3.77 6.24 -7.13
CA CYS A 41 -4.28 6.44 -5.79
C CYS A 41 -5.61 7.19 -5.83
N ARG A 42 -6.72 6.51 -5.51
CA ARG A 42 -8.04 7.13 -5.41
C ARG A 42 -8.19 7.82 -4.05
N TYR A 43 -7.86 9.11 -3.97
CA TYR A 43 -8.27 9.94 -2.83
C TYR A 43 -9.68 10.48 -3.07
N ASN A 44 -10.67 9.87 -2.40
CA ASN A 44 -11.99 10.49 -2.30
C ASN A 44 -11.96 11.52 -1.16
N THR A 45 -11.89 12.81 -1.48
CA THR A 45 -11.97 13.89 -0.48
C THR A 45 -13.34 13.98 0.20
N ALA A 46 -14.37 13.30 -0.33
CA ALA A 46 -15.66 13.13 0.33
C ALA A 46 -15.71 11.94 1.32
N ASP A 47 -14.73 11.02 1.30
CA ASP A 47 -14.62 9.92 2.27
C ASP A 47 -13.68 10.27 3.44
N LYS A 48 -13.86 11.46 4.02
CA LYS A 48 -13.72 11.60 5.48
C LYS A 48 -14.91 10.96 6.22
N ARG A 49 -15.67 10.08 5.57
CA ARG A 49 -16.53 9.13 6.27
C ARG A 49 -15.62 8.04 6.78
N GLN A 50 -15.55 7.97 8.10
CA GLN A 50 -14.82 6.95 8.85
C GLN A 50 -14.91 5.60 8.14
N PRO A 51 -13.82 4.81 8.05
CA PRO A 51 -13.92 3.46 7.53
C PRO A 51 -15.05 2.77 8.27
N LYS A 52 -16.03 2.24 7.54
CA LYS A 52 -17.07 1.39 8.13
C LYS A 52 -16.34 0.22 8.76
N GLN A 53 -16.13 0.30 10.06
CA GLN A 53 -15.58 -0.76 10.88
C GLN A 53 -16.40 -2.00 10.54
N TYR A 54 -15.74 -3.05 10.02
CA TYR A 54 -16.36 -4.34 9.78
C TYR A 54 -16.86 -4.87 11.13
N THR A 55 -18.11 -4.56 11.46
CA THR A 55 -18.78 -5.16 12.60
C THR A 55 -19.14 -6.56 12.15
N HIS A 56 -18.30 -7.53 12.50
CA HIS A 56 -18.68 -8.93 12.46
C HIS A 56 -19.82 -9.11 13.46
N LYS A 57 -21.07 -9.02 12.96
CA LYS A 57 -22.30 -9.05 13.77
C LYS A 57 -22.46 -10.33 14.60
N SER A 58 -21.62 -11.34 14.41
CA SER A 58 -21.67 -12.58 15.18
C SER A 58 -21.10 -12.49 16.61
N LEU A 59 -20.38 -11.41 16.97
CA LEU A 59 -19.78 -11.30 18.31
C LEU A 59 -20.62 -10.49 19.32
N LEU A 60 -21.82 -10.02 18.95
CA LEU A 60 -22.77 -9.39 19.88
C LEU A 60 -23.55 -10.40 20.76
N SER A 61 -23.11 -11.65 20.84
CA SER A 61 -23.73 -12.67 21.71
C SER A 61 -22.83 -13.22 22.82
N SER A 62 -21.64 -12.65 23.05
CA SER A 62 -20.81 -13.06 24.18
C SER A 62 -21.26 -12.36 25.47
N LYS A 63 -22.28 -12.97 26.07
CA LYS A 63 -22.72 -12.94 27.48
C LYS A 63 -21.85 -12.07 28.40
N ARG A 64 -22.42 -10.99 28.93
CA ARG A 64 -21.82 -10.23 30.04
C ARG A 64 -21.65 -11.18 31.24
N TYR A 65 -20.44 -11.68 31.46
CA TYR A 65 -20.06 -12.20 32.78
C TYR A 65 -19.89 -11.00 33.70
N LYS A 66 -20.88 -10.78 34.58
CA LYS A 66 -20.70 -9.86 35.71
C LYS A 66 -19.69 -10.50 36.65
N VAL A 67 -18.47 -10.00 36.67
CA VAL A 67 -17.54 -10.29 37.77
C VAL A 67 -18.11 -9.59 39.00
N ALA A 68 -18.63 -10.38 39.95
CA ALA A 68 -18.98 -9.86 41.26
C ALA A 68 -17.70 -9.43 41.96
N ALA A 69 -17.63 -8.16 42.39
CA ALA A 69 -16.57 -7.71 43.28
C ALA A 69 -16.63 -8.54 44.57
N SER A 70 -15.56 -9.23 44.94
CA SER A 70 -15.50 -9.97 46.19
C SER A 70 -15.62 -8.97 47.34
N ALA A 71 -16.72 -9.03 48.08
CA ALA A 71 -16.87 -8.33 49.34
C ALA A 71 -15.87 -8.91 50.34
N ARG A 72 -14.75 -8.22 50.57
CA ARG A 72 -13.95 -8.47 51.79
C ARG A 72 -14.76 -7.93 52.96
N LYS A 73 -15.36 -8.87 53.69
CA LYS A 73 -16.14 -8.67 54.90
C LYS A 73 -15.24 -8.04 55.97
N GLY A 74 -15.55 -6.82 56.38
CA GLY A 74 -15.03 -6.24 57.61
C GLY A 74 -15.77 -6.84 58.82
N GLY A 75 -15.01 -7.04 59.91
CA GLY A 75 -15.50 -7.19 61.28
C GLY A 75 -15.64 -8.62 61.78
N SER A 76 -14.83 -9.04 62.76
CA SER A 76 -15.13 -8.82 64.19
C SER A 76 -14.13 -9.56 65.12
N THR A 77 -13.38 -8.78 65.91
CA THR A 77 -13.13 -8.84 67.38
C THR A 77 -12.78 -10.11 68.20
N PHE A 78 -11.96 -9.83 69.24
CA PHE A 78 -11.68 -10.52 70.53
C PHE A 78 -10.67 -11.70 70.52
N SER A 79 -9.71 -11.83 71.44
CA SER A 79 -9.60 -11.37 72.85
C SER A 79 -8.22 -10.85 73.22
#